data_AF-A0A4U5UHD0-F1
#
_entry.id   AF-A0A4U5UHD0-F1
#
_cell.length_a   1.000
_cell.length_b   1.000
_cell.length_c   1.000
_cell.angle_alpha   90.00
_cell.angle_beta   90.00
_cell.angle_gamma   90.00
#
_symmetry.space_group_name_H-M   'P 1'
#
loop_
_entity.id
_entity.type
_entity.pdbx_description
1 polymer ?
#
loop_
_entity_poly.entity_id
_entity_poly.type
_entity_poly.pdbx_seq_one_letter_code
_entity_poly.pdbx_strand_id
1 'polypeptide(L)'
;MRIEKCYFCSGPVYPGHGAMFVRNDCKDNALEFEKRRNIPVKYNRDLWEKTVEAMKRVEEIKQKRQARFIMNRLKKGKQLEKEEAISEVKKNIHLIKAPHAGKAKQLEDKMVQKLQEDVDMGAEDN
;
A
#
# COMPACT_ATOMS: atom_id res chain seq x y z
N MET A 1 24.61 -20.49 1.55
CA MET A 1 23.20 -20.94 1.43
C MET A 1 22.43 -19.82 0.71
N ARG A 2 21.71 -20.11 -0.38
CA ARG A 2 21.02 -19.09 -1.19
C ARG A 2 19.52 -19.24 -1.04
N ILE A 3 18.81 -18.11 -0.92
CA ILE A 3 17.35 -18.05 -0.94
C ILE A 3 16.95 -17.73 -2.38
N GLU A 4 16.13 -18.58 -2.99
CA GLU A 4 15.62 -18.36 -4.35
C GLU A 4 14.22 -17.74 -4.30
N LYS A 5 13.78 -17.13 -5.41
CA LYS A 5 12.38 -16.66 -5.53
C LYS A 5 11.57 -17.70 -6.29
N CYS A 6 10.41 -18.08 -5.75
CA CYS A 6 9.47 -18.96 -6.44
C CYS A 6 8.93 -18.27 -7.70
N TYR A 7 8.82 -18.99 -8.81
CA TYR A 7 8.27 -18.45 -10.06
C TYR A 7 6.87 -17.85 -9.90
N PHE A 8 6.01 -18.61 -9.22
CA PHE A 8 4.57 -18.46 -9.33
C PHE A 8 4.08 -17.43 -8.32
N CYS A 9 4.52 -17.55 -7.07
CA CYS A 9 4.15 -16.63 -6.00
C CYS A 9 5.20 -15.54 -5.75
N SER A 10 6.37 -15.58 -6.40
CA SER A 10 7.50 -14.66 -6.14
C SER A 10 7.99 -14.64 -4.68
N GLY A 11 7.52 -15.57 -3.84
CA GLY A 11 7.92 -15.72 -2.44
C GLY A 11 9.30 -16.37 -2.27
N PRO A 12 9.92 -16.25 -1.09
CA PRO A 12 11.23 -16.83 -0.80
C PRO A 12 11.16 -18.36 -0.68
N VAL A 13 12.09 -19.06 -1.31
CA VAL A 13 12.29 -20.51 -1.26
C VAL A 13 13.63 -20.80 -0.60
N TYR A 14 13.57 -21.41 0.58
CA TYR A 14 14.75 -21.88 1.30
C TYR A 14 15.17 -23.27 0.77
N PRO A 15 16.47 -23.61 0.83
CA PRO A 15 16.95 -24.91 0.38
C PRO A 15 16.17 -26.09 0.96
N GLY A 16 15.81 -27.05 0.09
CA GLY A 16 15.02 -28.23 0.44
C GLY A 16 13.51 -28.14 0.15
N HIS A 17 13.03 -27.04 -0.44
CA HIS A 17 11.60 -26.85 -0.78
C HIS A 17 11.40 -26.49 -2.27
N GLY A 18 10.39 -27.09 -2.91
CA GLY A 18 9.80 -26.62 -4.19
C GLY A 18 10.45 -27.09 -5.51
N ALA A 19 9.88 -26.61 -6.62
CA ALA A 19 10.33 -26.82 -8.02
C ALA A 19 10.41 -25.45 -8.76
N MET A 20 11.19 -25.35 -9.86
CA MET A 20 11.71 -24.06 -10.38
C MET A 20 11.19 -23.67 -11.78
N PHE A 21 10.80 -22.39 -11.98
CA PHE A 21 10.54 -21.72 -13.28
C PHE A 21 10.74 -20.17 -13.13
N VAL A 22 10.87 -19.32 -14.17
CA VAL A 22 11.32 -17.88 -14.00
C VAL A 22 10.60 -16.83 -14.88
N ARG A 23 10.04 -15.74 -14.29
CA ARG A 23 9.43 -14.53 -14.92
C ARG A 23 9.61 -13.35 -13.96
N ASN A 24 9.76 -12.13 -14.49
CA ASN A 24 9.99 -10.92 -13.71
C ASN A 24 9.43 -9.70 -14.45
N ASP A 25 8.63 -8.85 -13.80
CA ASP A 25 8.30 -7.49 -14.29
C ASP A 25 7.84 -6.54 -13.15
N CYS A 26 8.73 -5.62 -12.73
CA CYS A 26 8.42 -4.35 -12.02
C CYS A 26 9.63 -3.38 -12.13
N LYS A 27 9.39 -2.06 -12.23
CA LYS A 27 10.42 -1.02 -12.45
C LYS A 27 10.52 -0.04 -11.25
N ASP A 28 11.49 -0.24 -10.36
CA ASP A 28 11.94 0.73 -9.33
C ASP A 28 13.47 0.63 -9.21
N ASN A 29 14.16 1.76 -9.13
CA ASN A 29 15.63 1.82 -9.05
C ASN A 29 16.16 1.13 -7.78
N ALA A 30 15.37 1.03 -6.71
CA ALA A 30 15.76 0.30 -5.50
C ALA A 30 15.89 -1.21 -5.74
N LEU A 31 15.18 -1.76 -6.72
CA LEU A 31 15.24 -3.20 -7.08
C LEU A 31 16.51 -3.54 -7.87
N GLU A 32 17.23 -2.53 -8.35
CA GLU A 32 18.47 -2.73 -9.10
C GLU A 32 19.63 -3.27 -8.25
N PHE A 33 19.54 -3.16 -6.92
CA PHE A 33 20.55 -3.71 -6.03
C PHE A 33 20.43 -5.24 -5.88
N GLU A 34 19.28 -5.83 -6.24
CA GLU A 34 18.99 -7.27 -6.10
C GLU A 34 19.44 -8.10 -7.33
N LYS A 35 20.18 -7.49 -8.27
CA LYS A 35 20.66 -8.12 -9.49
C LYS A 35 21.64 -9.27 -9.19
N ARG A 36 21.52 -10.37 -9.95
CA ARG A 36 22.51 -11.45 -9.93
C ARG A 36 23.84 -10.95 -10.51
N ARG A 37 24.94 -11.13 -9.77
CA ARG A 37 26.30 -10.84 -10.25
C ARG A 37 26.92 -12.11 -10.81
N ASN A 38 27.29 -12.09 -12.09
CA ASN A 38 27.91 -13.23 -12.77
C ASN A 38 29.45 -13.22 -12.68
N ILE A 39 30.05 -12.10 -12.25
CA ILE A 39 31.49 -11.95 -12.06
C ILE A 39 31.77 -11.81 -10.55
N PRO A 40 32.58 -12.71 -9.97
CA PRO A 40 32.95 -12.62 -8.57
C PRO A 40 33.97 -11.50 -8.35
N VAL A 41 33.85 -10.80 -7.22
CA VAL A 41 34.82 -9.80 -6.76
C VAL A 41 35.66 -10.42 -5.65
N LYS A 42 36.97 -10.17 -5.63
CA LYS A 42 37.85 -10.63 -4.54
C LYS A 42 37.38 -10.03 -3.22
N TYR A 43 37.39 -10.83 -2.17
CA TYR A 43 37.00 -10.38 -0.83
C TYR A 43 37.84 -9.17 -0.38
N ASN A 44 37.15 -8.13 0.09
CA ASN A 44 37.73 -6.97 0.77
C ASN A 44 36.81 -6.58 1.94
N ARG A 45 37.36 -6.44 3.14
CA ARG A 45 36.61 -6.19 4.38
C ARG A 45 35.87 -4.86 4.33
N ASP A 46 36.54 -3.78 3.94
CA ASP A 46 35.95 -2.43 3.89
C ASP A 46 34.78 -2.36 2.90
N LEU A 47 34.89 -3.10 1.79
CA LEU A 47 33.83 -3.21 0.81
C LEU A 47 32.62 -3.95 1.40
N TRP A 48 32.86 -5.07 2.09
CA TRP A 48 31.81 -5.87 2.71
C TRP A 48 31.06 -5.10 3.81
N GLU A 49 31.78 -4.41 4.69
CA GLU A 49 31.20 -3.59 5.76
C GLU A 49 30.26 -2.50 5.18
N LYS A 50 30.76 -1.73 4.20
CA LYS A 50 29.95 -0.71 3.50
C LYS A 50 28.74 -1.30 2.79
N THR A 51 28.86 -2.49 2.20
CA THR A 51 27.72 -3.14 1.53
C THR A 51 26.64 -3.57 2.51
N VAL A 52 27.00 -4.06 3.70
CA VAL A 52 26.01 -4.46 4.73
C VAL A 52 25.24 -3.25 5.24
N GLU A 53 25.90 -2.13 5.47
CA GLU A 53 25.25 -0.88 5.84
C GLU A 53 24.33 -0.35 4.73
N ALA A 54 24.82 -0.36 3.48
CA ALA A 54 24.04 0.06 2.32
C ALA A 54 22.79 -0.82 2.12
N MET A 55 22.89 -2.14 2.32
CA MET A 55 21.75 -3.07 2.20
C MET A 55 20.61 -2.71 3.16
N LYS A 56 20.91 -2.40 4.42
CA LYS A 56 19.90 -1.95 5.41
C LYS A 56 19.19 -0.68 4.94
N ARG A 57 19.97 0.29 4.47
CA ARG A 57 19.44 1.59 4.02
C ARG A 57 18.57 1.46 2.77
N VAL A 58 18.96 0.61 1.81
CA VAL A 58 18.18 0.35 0.59
C VAL A 58 16.84 -0.29 0.93
N GLU A 59 16.80 -1.21 1.89
CA GLU A 59 15.57 -1.87 2.33
C GLU A 59 14.58 -0.88 2.97
N GLU A 60 15.06 0.02 3.84
CA GLU A 60 14.23 1.10 4.41
C GLU A 60 13.61 2.00 3.33
N ILE A 61 14.40 2.38 2.31
CA ILE A 61 13.93 3.22 1.21
C ILE A 61 12.88 2.49 0.38
N LYS A 62 13.11 1.20 0.09
CA LYS A 62 12.19 0.35 -0.64
C LYS A 62 10.85 0.22 0.09
N GLN A 63 10.86 -0.09 1.38
CA GLN A 63 9.65 -0.21 2.19
C GLN A 63 8.85 1.12 2.23
N LYS A 64 9.54 2.25 2.44
CA LYS A 64 8.90 3.58 2.42
C LYS A 64 8.26 3.92 1.07
N ARG A 65 8.90 3.56 -0.04
CA ARG A 65 8.36 3.79 -1.40
C ARG A 65 7.16 2.89 -1.68
N GLN A 66 7.25 1.61 -1.32
CA GLN A 66 6.16 0.65 -1.47
C GLN A 66 4.93 1.06 -0.65
N ALA A 67 5.12 1.42 0.63
CA ALA A 67 4.05 1.89 1.49
C ALA A 67 3.35 3.12 0.90
N ARG A 68 4.11 4.11 0.44
CA ARG A 68 3.56 5.31 -0.21
C ARG A 68 2.78 4.98 -1.49
N PHE A 69 3.31 4.09 -2.32
CA PHE A 69 2.63 3.65 -3.54
C PHE A 69 1.30 2.95 -3.24
N ILE A 70 1.29 2.09 -2.21
CA ILE A 70 0.06 1.42 -1.72
C ILE A 70 -0.94 2.44 -1.20
N MET A 71 -0.51 3.39 -0.35
CA MET A 71 -1.39 4.43 0.21
C MET A 71 -1.99 5.32 -0.88
N ASN A 72 -1.20 5.75 -1.87
CA ASN A 72 -1.69 6.52 -3.01
C ASN A 72 -2.73 5.76 -3.84
N ARG A 73 -2.59 4.43 -3.94
CA ARG A 73 -3.55 3.58 -4.64
C ARG A 73 -4.85 3.44 -3.84
N LEU A 74 -4.76 3.24 -2.52
CA LEU A 74 -5.91 3.11 -1.62
C LEU A 74 -6.69 4.42 -1.46
N LYS A 75 -6.04 5.58 -1.61
CA LYS A 75 -6.68 6.91 -1.50
C LYS A 75 -7.88 7.09 -2.44
N LYS A 76 -7.88 6.48 -3.62
CA LYS A 76 -9.01 6.53 -4.57
C LYS A 76 -10.25 5.80 -4.06
N GLY A 77 -10.06 4.66 -3.38
CA GLY A 77 -11.18 3.89 -2.80
C GLY A 77 -11.95 4.72 -1.78
N LYS A 78 -11.24 5.44 -0.90
CA LYS A 78 -11.84 6.36 0.08
C LYS A 78 -12.69 7.47 -0.54
N GLN A 79 -12.40 7.91 -1.77
CA GLN A 79 -13.22 8.93 -2.44
C GLN A 79 -14.55 8.34 -2.91
N LEU A 80 -14.52 7.16 -3.51
CA LEU A 80 -15.71 6.44 -3.94
C LEU A 80 -16.62 6.08 -2.76
N GLU A 81 -16.04 5.59 -1.66
CA GLU A 81 -16.79 5.29 -0.43
C GLU A 81 -17.54 6.52 0.11
N LYS A 82 -16.94 7.73 0.05
CA LYS A 82 -17.63 8.97 0.45
C LYS A 82 -18.79 9.31 -0.46
N GLU A 83 -18.58 9.20 -1.77
CA GLU A 83 -19.62 9.49 -2.77
C GLU A 83 -20.80 8.51 -2.63
N GLU A 84 -20.51 7.24 -2.39
CA GLU A 84 -21.49 6.20 -2.10
C GLU A 84 -22.25 6.48 -0.81
N ALA A 85 -21.56 6.80 0.30
CA ALA A 85 -22.20 7.15 1.57
C ALA A 85 -23.13 8.37 1.44
N ILE A 86 -22.71 9.42 0.74
CA ILE A 86 -23.56 10.59 0.47
C ILE A 86 -24.78 10.19 -0.37
N SER A 87 -24.61 9.31 -1.37
CA SER A 87 -25.68 8.77 -2.20
C SER A 87 -26.69 7.96 -1.38
N GLU A 88 -26.20 7.13 -0.45
CA GLU A 88 -27.02 6.31 0.44
C GLU A 88 -27.85 7.15 1.41
N VAL A 89 -27.24 8.13 2.07
CA VAL A 89 -27.96 9.05 2.98
C VAL A 89 -29.09 9.77 2.23
N LYS A 90 -28.82 10.25 1.01
CA LYS A 90 -29.82 10.92 0.17
C LYS A 90 -30.98 10.00 -0.24
N LYS A 91 -30.70 8.74 -0.57
CA LYS A 91 -31.73 7.76 -0.99
C LYS A 91 -32.55 7.24 0.19
N ASN A 92 -31.88 6.96 1.31
CA ASN A 92 -32.42 6.16 2.41
C ASN A 92 -32.75 6.97 3.67
N ILE A 93 -32.83 8.30 3.59
CA ILE A 93 -33.15 9.18 4.73
C ILE A 93 -34.42 8.78 5.50
N HIS A 94 -35.39 8.21 4.79
CA HIS A 94 -36.68 7.77 5.30
C HIS A 94 -36.58 6.62 6.32
N LEU A 95 -35.49 5.83 6.33
CA LEU A 95 -35.30 4.74 7.29
C LEU A 95 -34.96 5.24 8.70
N ILE A 96 -34.41 6.45 8.81
CA ILE A 96 -34.00 7.04 10.10
C ILE A 96 -35.14 7.87 10.69
N LYS A 97 -35.96 8.50 9.84
CA LYS A 97 -37.03 9.40 10.28
C LYS A 97 -38.26 9.31 9.38
N ALA A 98 -39.43 9.30 10.03
CA ALA A 98 -40.71 9.29 9.32
C ALA A 98 -40.83 10.50 8.36
N PRO A 99 -41.28 10.29 7.11
CA PRO A 99 -41.30 11.32 6.06
C PRO A 99 -42.11 12.58 6.42
N HIS A 100 -43.05 12.49 7.35
CA HIS A 100 -43.91 13.60 7.77
C HIS A 100 -43.29 14.51 8.85
N ALA A 101 -42.11 14.18 9.40
CA ALA A 101 -41.56 14.87 10.57
C ALA A 101 -40.82 16.20 10.26
N GLY A 102 -40.99 16.78 9.06
CA GLY A 102 -40.62 18.15 8.68
C GLY A 102 -39.12 18.54 8.73
N LYS A 103 -38.24 17.67 9.25
CA LYS A 103 -36.82 17.96 9.51
C LYS A 103 -35.83 17.09 8.73
N ALA A 104 -36.27 16.41 7.67
CA ALA A 104 -35.42 15.47 6.90
C ALA A 104 -34.19 16.17 6.28
N LYS A 105 -34.38 17.27 5.54
CA LYS A 105 -33.30 18.02 4.90
C LYS A 105 -32.22 18.54 5.86
N GLN A 106 -32.64 19.07 7.02
CA GLN A 106 -31.69 19.55 8.04
C GLN A 106 -30.87 18.42 8.67
N LEU A 107 -31.37 17.18 8.67
CA LEU A 107 -30.65 16.01 9.15
C LEU A 107 -29.70 15.47 8.09
N GLU A 108 -30.12 15.47 6.82
CA GLU A 108 -29.25 15.13 5.67
C GLU A 108 -28.00 16.03 5.64
N ASP A 109 -28.18 17.35 5.70
CA ASP A 109 -27.06 18.31 5.66
C ASP A 109 -26.10 18.12 6.84
N LYS A 110 -26.64 17.84 8.03
CA LYS A 110 -25.83 17.55 9.23
C LYS A 110 -25.07 16.23 9.12
N MET A 111 -25.64 15.21 8.49
CA MET A 111 -24.98 13.93 8.26
C MET A 111 -23.87 14.06 7.22
N VAL A 112 -24.12 14.80 6.14
CA VAL A 112 -23.10 15.09 5.12
C VAL A 112 -21.96 15.92 5.70
N GLN A 113 -22.24 16.93 6.52
CA GLN A 113 -21.20 17.72 7.21
C GLN A 113 -20.32 16.86 8.11
N LYS A 114 -20.91 15.99 8.94
CA LYS A 114 -20.15 15.05 9.78
C LYS A 114 -19.26 14.10 8.97
N LEU A 115 -19.80 13.54 7.88
CA LEU A 115 -19.04 12.67 6.98
C LEU A 115 -17.86 13.41 6.32
N GLN A 116 -17.99 14.72 6.09
CA GLN A 116 -16.91 15.56 5.57
C GLN A 116 -15.83 15.81 6.65
N GLU A 117 -16.25 16.10 7.89
CA GLU A 117 -15.37 16.35 9.04
C GLU A 117 -14.55 15.10 9.42
N ASP A 118 -15.19 13.93 9.55
CA ASP A 118 -14.51 12.66 9.89
C ASP A 118 -13.42 12.27 8.87
N VAL A 119 -13.61 12.73 7.64
CA VAL A 119 -12.73 12.50 6.50
C VAL A 119 -11.52 13.41 6.49
N ASP A 120 -11.71 14.68 6.82
CA ASP A 120 -10.64 15.68 6.86
C ASP A 120 -9.74 15.45 8.08
N MET A 121 -10.31 15.04 9.22
CA MET A 121 -9.55 14.60 10.40
C MET A 121 -8.63 13.41 10.09
N GLY A 122 -9.07 12.46 9.26
CA GLY A 122 -8.25 11.31 8.83
C GLY A 122 -7.18 11.62 7.78
N ALA A 123 -7.13 12.85 7.25
CA ALA A 123 -6.12 13.30 6.28
C ALA A 123 -4.92 14.00 6.96
N GLU A 124 -5.10 14.51 8.18
CA GLU A 124 -4.06 15.23 8.93
C GLU A 124 -3.10 14.28 9.69
N ASP A 125 -3.52 13.04 9.95
CA ASP A 125 -2.74 12.02 10.67
C ASP A 125 -1.75 11.19 9.81
N ASN A 126 -1.50 11.57 8.54
CA ASN A 126 -0.59 10.84 7.61
C ASN A 126 0.60 11.67 7.10
#